data_AF-A0A023GNI0-F1
#
_entry.id   AF-A0A023GNI0-F1
#
_cell.length_a   1.000
_cell.length_b   1.000
_cell.length_c   1.000
_cell.angle_alpha   90.00
_cell.angle_beta   90.00
_cell.angle_gamma   90.00
#
_symmetry.space_group_name_H-M   'P 1'
#
loop_
_entity.id
_entity.type
_entity.pdbx_description
1 polymer ?
#
loop_
_entity_poly.entity_id
_entity_poly.type
_entity_poly.pdbx_seq_one_letter_code
_entity_poly.pdbx_strand_id
1 'polypeptide(L)'
;MLSRSNLLLWKVVCRSRRSVAKFRWLCSSARPEIDAAVKERISRGPSLEYFIANSVDNDTEAGIRCSTDSPQHPYVLADDVLSKGKKVHFETYGCQMNVNDTEVAWSLLRDAGFEKTNSVSEADVVLIMTCAIREGAEGKIWQRIRQLRAVKRLRHESKNGPLQIGILGCMAERLKEKLVEKEKAVDIVAGPDSYRDLPRLLASARSGQVGVNVQLSLDETYANVVPVRLKEDSKSAFVSIMRGCNNMCSYCIVPFTRGRERSRPLATILDEVRALSDQGIKEVTLLGQNVNSYRDTSAKSQALIDRSRDGPAVLSRGFRTIYKLPSGGLRFADLLDKVSQIDREMRIRFTSPHPKDFPDEVLEVIRDRDNICKQIHLPAQSGNSAILERMRRGYTREAYLELVHRIRDVLPNVALTSDFICGFCGETEEAHQDTISLVNQVQYSVAYVFPYSLREKTHAHRRLEDDVPLDVKKRRVGEVLAVFRRRAKELFDQQVSSHQLVLVEGISRRSPEDLFGRNDNNIKVIFPKMHALEHRASSVKKLIEPGDYIVVKIEECSSQVLKGIPLYITSLQQHTADEKERSRAAQG
;
A
#
# COMPACT_ATOMS: atom_id res chain seq x y z
N MET A 1 50.36 -21.08 53.29
CA MET A 1 48.92 -21.27 53.55
C MET A 1 48.29 -21.75 52.24
N LEU A 2 48.22 -23.04 51.89
CA LEU A 2 47.65 -24.22 52.58
C LEU A 2 46.20 -23.99 53.06
N SER A 3 45.19 -24.81 52.72
CA SER A 3 45.03 -25.79 51.61
C SER A 3 43.57 -26.30 51.52
N ARG A 4 43.09 -26.71 50.33
CA ARG A 4 42.09 -27.80 50.07
C ARG A 4 40.64 -27.61 50.62
N SER A 5 39.60 -28.35 50.20
CA SER A 5 39.21 -29.03 48.93
C SER A 5 37.76 -29.56 49.05
N ASN A 6 37.15 -29.95 47.92
CA ASN A 6 36.06 -30.94 47.73
C ASN A 6 34.59 -30.58 47.99
N LEU A 7 33.78 -30.81 46.94
CA LEU A 7 32.40 -31.30 47.01
C LEU A 7 32.36 -32.71 47.66
N LEU A 8 31.29 -33.07 48.38
CA LEU A 8 30.45 -34.24 48.03
C LEU A 8 29.18 -34.41 48.92
N LEU A 9 28.06 -34.73 48.26
CA LEU A 9 26.96 -35.64 48.62
C LEU A 9 26.28 -35.70 50.04
N TRP A 10 24.94 -35.53 49.97
CA TRP A 10 23.87 -36.45 50.46
C TRP A 10 23.00 -36.16 51.71
N LYS A 11 21.82 -36.82 51.69
CA LYS A 11 20.57 -36.58 52.44
C LYS A 11 20.28 -37.71 53.47
N VAL A 12 19.08 -37.61 54.08
CA VAL A 12 18.29 -38.65 54.80
C VAL A 12 18.77 -38.79 56.27
N VAL A 13 17.96 -38.78 57.34
CA VAL A 13 16.77 -39.61 57.67
C VAL A 13 15.89 -38.91 58.74
N CYS A 14 14.55 -38.90 58.54
CA CYS A 14 13.42 -39.17 59.50
C CYS A 14 13.53 -38.82 61.02
N ARG A 15 12.47 -38.48 61.80
CA ARG A 15 11.00 -38.71 61.70
C ARG A 15 10.25 -37.99 62.86
N SER A 16 8.98 -37.57 62.65
CA SER A 16 7.89 -37.50 63.69
C SER A 16 8.00 -36.52 64.90
N ARG A 17 6.95 -35.85 65.43
CA ARG A 17 5.53 -35.59 65.05
C ARG A 17 4.94 -34.43 65.90
N ARG A 18 4.01 -33.66 65.28
CA ARG A 18 2.81 -32.98 65.85
C ARG A 18 2.94 -31.98 67.02
N SER A 19 2.83 -30.68 66.68
CA SER A 19 1.75 -29.74 67.09
C SER A 19 2.09 -28.28 66.71
N VAL A 20 1.17 -27.32 66.48
CA VAL A 20 -0.28 -27.35 66.12
C VAL A 20 -0.63 -26.03 65.38
N ALA A 21 -1.69 -26.03 64.55
CA ALA A 21 -2.41 -24.89 63.95
C ALA A 21 -1.66 -23.61 63.49
N LYS A 22 -1.63 -23.38 62.15
CA LYS A 22 -2.04 -22.09 61.54
C LYS A 22 -2.30 -22.20 60.03
N PHE A 23 -3.44 -21.63 59.62
CA PHE A 23 -3.95 -21.24 58.29
C PHE A 23 -3.38 -21.85 56.98
N ARG A 24 -4.31 -22.36 56.17
CA ARG A 24 -4.11 -22.94 54.83
C ARG A 24 -4.80 -22.04 53.80
N TRP A 25 -4.05 -21.37 52.93
CA TRP A 25 -4.61 -20.78 51.71
C TRP A 25 -4.57 -21.83 50.59
N LEU A 26 -5.74 -22.17 50.06
CA LEU A 26 -5.89 -23.15 48.98
C LEU A 26 -5.78 -22.45 47.63
N CYS A 27 -4.88 -22.95 46.78
CA CYS A 27 -4.82 -22.57 45.38
C CYS A 27 -6.03 -23.20 44.66
N SER A 28 -6.90 -22.36 44.08
CA SER A 28 -8.01 -22.79 43.22
C SER A 28 -8.02 -21.94 41.95
N SER A 29 -7.39 -22.46 40.90
CA SER A 29 -7.41 -21.88 39.56
C SER A 29 -8.51 -22.53 38.71
N ALA A 30 -9.76 -22.36 39.15
CA ALA A 30 -10.90 -22.68 38.30
C ALA A 30 -10.95 -21.69 37.12
N ARG A 31 -10.95 -22.21 35.90
CA ARG A 31 -11.29 -21.41 34.71
C ARG A 31 -12.79 -21.07 34.78
N PRO A 32 -13.25 -19.88 34.35
CA PRO A 32 -14.68 -19.66 34.18
C PRO A 32 -15.19 -20.66 33.14
N GLU A 33 -16.17 -21.48 33.53
CA GLU A 33 -16.82 -22.40 32.61
C GLU A 33 -17.66 -21.62 31.59
N ILE A 34 -17.68 -22.12 30.36
CA ILE A 34 -18.54 -21.60 29.29
C ILE A 34 -19.99 -21.84 29.72
N ASP A 35 -20.84 -20.83 29.61
CA ASP A 35 -22.29 -20.94 29.83
C ASP A 35 -22.84 -22.18 29.10
N ALA A 36 -23.53 -23.05 29.85
CA ALA A 36 -24.07 -24.30 29.34
C ALA A 36 -25.00 -24.06 28.13
N ALA A 37 -25.76 -22.96 28.12
CA ALA A 37 -26.62 -22.59 27.01
C ALA A 37 -25.83 -22.25 25.72
N VAL A 38 -24.65 -21.64 25.85
CA VAL A 38 -23.75 -21.36 24.72
C VAL A 38 -23.13 -22.65 24.19
N LYS A 39 -22.72 -23.55 25.10
CA LYS A 39 -22.15 -24.86 24.74
C LYS A 39 -23.16 -25.74 23.99
N GLU A 40 -24.42 -25.71 24.42
CA GLU A 40 -25.53 -26.43 23.77
C GLU A 40 -25.92 -25.84 22.40
N ARG A 41 -25.88 -24.52 22.25
CA ARG A 41 -26.07 -23.86 20.94
C ARG A 41 -24.97 -24.22 19.94
N ILE A 42 -23.73 -24.32 20.38
CA ILE A 42 -22.59 -24.73 19.53
C ILE A 42 -22.74 -26.20 19.10
N SER A 43 -23.15 -27.11 19.99
CA SER A 43 -23.35 -28.53 19.62
C SER A 43 -24.53 -28.81 18.70
N ARG A 44 -25.46 -27.84 18.55
CA ARG A 44 -26.61 -27.91 17.63
C ARG A 44 -26.36 -27.14 16.31
N GLY A 45 -25.19 -26.54 16.13
CA GLY A 45 -24.85 -25.82 14.89
C GLY A 45 -24.53 -26.78 13.73
N PRO A 46 -24.74 -26.35 12.46
CA PRO A 46 -24.33 -27.12 11.29
C PRO A 46 -22.85 -27.54 11.31
N SER A 47 -22.57 -28.77 10.87
CA SER A 47 -21.22 -29.34 10.84
C SER A 47 -20.34 -28.70 9.76
N LEU A 48 -19.05 -29.02 9.77
CA LEU A 48 -18.11 -28.54 8.76
C LEU A 48 -18.50 -28.99 7.34
N GLU A 49 -19.06 -30.19 7.19
CA GLU A 49 -19.56 -30.72 5.91
C GLU A 49 -20.72 -29.88 5.35
N TYR A 50 -21.62 -29.36 6.21
CA TYR A 50 -22.73 -28.51 5.78
C TYR A 50 -22.25 -27.20 5.14
N PHE A 51 -21.18 -26.60 5.65
CA PHE A 51 -20.59 -25.40 5.07
C PHE A 51 -19.80 -25.69 3.79
N ILE A 52 -19.23 -26.88 3.65
CA ILE A 52 -18.57 -27.31 2.41
C ILE A 52 -19.62 -27.54 1.31
N ALA A 53 -20.71 -28.24 1.60
CA ALA A 53 -21.78 -28.50 0.63
C ALA A 53 -22.41 -27.21 0.09
N ASN A 54 -22.84 -26.29 0.97
CA ASN A 54 -23.47 -25.02 0.58
C ASN A 54 -22.50 -23.99 -0.05
N SER A 55 -21.20 -24.31 -0.18
CA SER A 55 -20.24 -23.45 -0.90
C SER A 55 -20.19 -23.71 -2.41
N VAL A 56 -20.90 -24.74 -2.90
CA VAL A 56 -20.84 -25.20 -4.30
C VAL A 56 -22.07 -24.75 -5.13
N ASP A 57 -23.24 -24.56 -4.52
CA ASP A 57 -24.52 -24.43 -5.25
C ASP A 57 -25.00 -22.99 -5.54
N ASN A 58 -24.17 -21.96 -5.34
CA ASN A 58 -24.56 -20.55 -5.60
C ASN A 58 -24.58 -20.14 -7.09
N ASP A 59 -24.43 -21.09 -8.03
CA ASP A 59 -24.41 -20.86 -9.48
C ASP A 59 -25.81 -20.98 -10.14
N THR A 60 -26.89 -20.56 -9.45
CA THR A 60 -28.25 -20.52 -10.04
C THR A 60 -28.95 -19.15 -9.97
N GLU A 61 -29.51 -18.80 -11.12
CA GLU A 61 -30.19 -17.58 -11.52
C GLU A 61 -31.23 -17.01 -10.50
N ALA A 62 -30.78 -16.10 -9.64
CA ALA A 62 -31.67 -15.16 -8.94
C ALA A 62 -31.05 -13.75 -8.95
N GLY A 63 -31.79 -12.78 -9.48
CA GLY A 63 -31.27 -11.44 -9.78
C GLY A 63 -30.71 -10.69 -8.57
N ILE A 64 -29.60 -9.98 -8.78
CA ILE A 64 -28.90 -9.15 -7.79
C ILE A 64 -29.86 -8.12 -7.16
N ARG A 65 -30.44 -8.45 -6.01
CA ARG A 65 -30.96 -7.46 -5.07
C ARG A 65 -29.81 -7.00 -4.19
N CYS A 66 -29.49 -5.72 -4.28
CA CYS A 66 -28.53 -5.07 -3.39
C CYS A 66 -29.13 -5.03 -1.98
N SER A 67 -28.77 -5.99 -1.13
CA SER A 67 -29.07 -5.94 0.30
C SER A 67 -28.05 -5.05 1.01
N THR A 68 -28.56 -4.11 1.79
CA THR A 68 -27.80 -3.31 2.78
C THR A 68 -27.58 -4.08 4.09
N ASP A 69 -27.84 -5.39 4.08
CA ASP A 69 -27.84 -6.22 5.27
C ASP A 69 -26.41 -6.55 5.69
N SER A 70 -26.01 -6.05 6.86
CA SER A 70 -24.86 -6.59 7.58
C SER A 70 -25.00 -8.12 7.66
N PRO A 71 -23.97 -8.90 7.31
CA PRO A 71 -24.07 -10.35 7.26
C PRO A 71 -24.53 -10.88 8.63
N GLN A 72 -25.72 -11.49 8.65
CA GLN A 72 -26.30 -12.06 9.87
C GLN A 72 -25.49 -13.30 10.25
N HIS A 73 -24.54 -13.13 11.18
CA HIS A 73 -23.72 -14.22 11.65
C HIS A 73 -24.45 -15.02 12.74
N PRO A 74 -24.78 -16.31 12.52
CA PRO A 74 -25.68 -17.08 13.40
C PRO A 74 -25.17 -17.30 14.85
N TYR A 75 -23.94 -16.87 15.15
CA TYR A 75 -23.26 -17.07 16.44
C TYR A 75 -22.82 -15.78 17.14
N VAL A 76 -23.08 -14.59 16.57
CA VAL A 76 -22.76 -13.29 17.18
C VAL A 76 -23.99 -12.40 17.06
N LEU A 77 -24.51 -11.89 18.17
CA LEU A 77 -25.66 -10.98 18.14
C LEU A 77 -25.25 -9.64 17.52
N ALA A 78 -26.15 -8.98 16.78
CA ALA A 78 -25.86 -7.70 16.14
C ALA A 78 -25.37 -6.64 17.17
N ASP A 79 -25.93 -6.66 18.38
CA ASP A 79 -25.53 -5.79 19.50
C ASP A 79 -24.10 -6.04 20.02
N ASP A 80 -23.54 -7.24 19.84
CA ASP A 80 -22.15 -7.55 20.22
C ASP A 80 -21.13 -7.04 19.19
N VAL A 81 -21.55 -6.93 17.93
CA VAL A 81 -20.78 -6.36 16.82
C VAL A 81 -20.65 -4.84 16.97
N LEU A 82 -21.71 -4.19 17.45
CA LEU A 82 -21.70 -2.75 17.73
C LEU A 82 -20.78 -2.41 18.92
N SER A 83 -20.04 -1.31 18.77
CA SER A 83 -19.17 -0.76 19.80
C SER A 83 -19.89 0.28 20.65
N LYS A 84 -19.81 0.12 21.97
CA LYS A 84 -20.25 1.12 22.95
C LYS A 84 -19.19 2.22 23.15
N GLY A 85 -18.78 2.90 22.07
CA GLY A 85 -17.78 3.97 22.10
C GLY A 85 -16.34 3.52 22.43
N LYS A 86 -15.95 2.29 22.06
CA LYS A 86 -14.58 1.79 22.32
C LYS A 86 -13.55 2.49 21.44
N LYS A 87 -12.38 2.77 22.03
CA LYS A 87 -11.27 3.47 21.35
C LYS A 87 -10.35 2.53 20.58
N VAL A 88 -10.10 2.83 19.31
CA VAL A 88 -9.21 2.11 18.39
C VAL A 88 -8.00 2.97 18.05
N HIS A 89 -6.81 2.40 18.17
CA HIS A 89 -5.56 2.98 17.69
C HIS A 89 -5.02 2.19 16.51
N PHE A 90 -4.63 2.89 15.43
CA PHE A 90 -4.06 2.27 14.23
C PHE A 90 -2.58 2.60 14.07
N GLU A 91 -1.77 1.56 13.87
CA GLU A 91 -0.34 1.69 13.53
C GLU A 91 -0.09 1.14 12.13
N THR A 92 0.24 2.02 11.16
CA THR A 92 0.42 1.61 9.76
C THR A 92 1.90 1.47 9.40
N TYR A 93 2.31 0.24 9.08
CA TYR A 93 3.66 -0.13 8.67
C TYR A 93 3.68 -0.77 7.27
N GLY A 94 3.96 0.02 6.23
CA GLY A 94 4.02 -0.53 4.89
C GLY A 94 4.16 0.48 3.75
N CYS A 95 3.30 0.31 2.74
CA CYS A 95 3.21 1.12 1.54
C CYS A 95 1.90 1.94 1.49
N GLN A 96 1.70 2.67 0.41
CA GLN A 96 0.52 3.50 0.13
C GLN A 96 -0.78 2.68 0.22
N MET A 97 -0.79 1.44 -0.30
CA MET A 97 -1.90 0.51 -0.14
C MET A 97 -2.24 0.24 1.33
N ASN A 98 -1.24 0.14 2.22
CA ASN A 98 -1.50 -0.07 3.65
C ASN A 98 -2.11 1.18 4.31
N VAL A 99 -1.84 2.39 3.81
CA VAL A 99 -2.49 3.62 4.30
C VAL A 99 -3.97 3.61 3.90
N ASN A 100 -4.26 3.34 2.61
CA ASN A 100 -5.62 3.19 2.11
C ASN A 100 -6.38 2.03 2.80
N ASP A 101 -5.73 0.90 3.03
CA ASP A 101 -6.32 -0.25 3.75
C ASP A 101 -6.69 0.13 5.20
N THR A 102 -5.89 0.97 5.86
CA THR A 102 -6.22 1.52 7.19
C THR A 102 -7.42 2.47 7.13
N GLU A 103 -7.55 3.30 6.10
CA GLU A 103 -8.70 4.22 5.92
C GLU A 103 -10.01 3.45 5.64
N VAL A 104 -9.94 2.35 4.88
CA VAL A 104 -11.04 1.40 4.68
C VAL A 104 -11.41 0.69 5.98
N ALA A 105 -10.43 0.12 6.68
CA ALA A 105 -10.66 -0.54 7.96
C ALA A 105 -11.21 0.42 9.03
N TRP A 106 -10.77 1.67 9.04
CA TRP A 106 -11.30 2.70 9.93
C TRP A 106 -12.75 3.06 9.61
N SER A 107 -13.14 3.22 8.34
CA SER A 107 -14.57 3.44 7.99
C SER A 107 -15.45 2.33 8.57
N LEU A 108 -15.10 1.06 8.29
CA LEU A 108 -15.87 -0.10 8.73
C LEU A 108 -16.03 -0.19 10.26
N LEU A 109 -15.02 0.25 11.03
CA LEU A 109 -15.10 0.29 12.49
C LEU A 109 -15.86 1.52 13.00
N ARG A 110 -15.70 2.70 12.39
CA ARG A 110 -16.49 3.90 12.71
C ARG A 110 -17.98 3.62 12.51
N ASP A 111 -18.33 2.99 11.40
CA ASP A 111 -19.71 2.66 11.04
C ASP A 111 -20.29 1.59 11.99
N ALA A 112 -19.43 0.79 12.63
CA ALA A 112 -19.78 -0.12 13.74
C ALA A 112 -19.71 0.53 15.15
N GLY A 113 -19.57 1.86 15.26
CA GLY A 113 -19.62 2.60 16.53
C GLY A 113 -18.30 2.67 17.32
N PHE A 114 -17.15 2.44 16.69
CA PHE A 114 -15.84 2.64 17.33
C PHE A 114 -15.36 4.09 17.20
N GLU A 115 -14.61 4.56 18.20
CA GLU A 115 -13.93 5.86 18.20
C GLU A 115 -12.43 5.71 17.88
N LYS A 116 -11.81 6.73 17.26
CA LYS A 116 -10.38 6.73 16.95
C LYS A 116 -9.60 7.43 18.07
N THR A 117 -8.47 6.85 18.48
CA THR A 117 -7.51 7.52 19.37
C THR A 117 -6.10 7.51 18.79
N ASN A 118 -5.36 8.59 19.02
CA ASN A 118 -3.93 8.68 18.73
C ASN A 118 -3.06 8.14 19.90
N SER A 119 -3.67 7.78 21.03
CA SER A 119 -2.99 7.31 22.23
C SER A 119 -3.16 5.81 22.46
N VAL A 120 -2.05 5.08 22.54
CA VAL A 120 -2.02 3.64 22.82
C VAL A 120 -2.49 3.31 24.25
N SER A 121 -2.33 4.23 25.21
CA SER A 121 -2.75 3.99 26.61
C SER A 121 -4.27 4.08 26.79
N GLU A 122 -4.95 4.88 25.97
CA GLU A 122 -6.41 5.03 25.95
C GLU A 122 -7.11 3.99 25.07
N ALA A 123 -6.38 3.30 24.19
CA ALA A 123 -6.95 2.36 23.24
C ALA A 123 -7.44 1.08 23.92
N ASP A 124 -8.66 0.65 23.56
CA ASP A 124 -9.19 -0.67 23.87
C ASP A 124 -8.80 -1.70 22.81
N VAL A 125 -8.48 -1.22 21.61
CA VAL A 125 -8.03 -2.01 20.47
C VAL A 125 -6.81 -1.32 19.84
N VAL A 126 -5.70 -2.04 19.68
CA VAL A 126 -4.58 -1.60 18.82
C VAL A 126 -4.54 -2.49 17.58
N LEU A 127 -4.70 -1.88 16.41
CA LEU A 127 -4.67 -2.53 15.11
C LEU A 127 -3.41 -2.14 14.35
N ILE A 128 -2.53 -3.10 14.10
CA ILE A 128 -1.30 -2.90 13.34
C ILE A 128 -1.55 -3.31 11.89
N MET A 129 -1.56 -2.35 10.97
CA MET A 129 -1.63 -2.60 9.53
C MET A 129 -0.23 -2.86 8.97
N THR A 130 -0.01 -4.03 8.36
CA THR A 130 1.32 -4.56 8.08
C THR A 130 1.57 -4.92 6.61
N CYS A 131 2.85 -4.94 6.24
CA CYS A 131 3.33 -5.28 4.90
C CYS A 131 4.23 -6.53 4.96
N ALA A 132 3.99 -7.50 4.06
CA ALA A 132 4.81 -8.71 3.91
C ALA A 132 5.99 -8.56 2.92
N ILE A 133 6.14 -7.38 2.30
CA ILE A 133 7.04 -7.16 1.16
C ILE A 133 8.40 -6.64 1.61
N ARG A 134 8.45 -5.60 2.47
CA ARG A 134 9.72 -4.97 2.85
C ARG A 134 10.47 -5.78 3.89
N GLU A 135 11.71 -6.15 3.57
CA GLU A 135 12.63 -6.78 4.52
C GLU A 135 12.84 -5.88 5.75
N GLY A 136 12.99 -6.48 6.93
CA GLY A 136 13.09 -5.76 8.19
C GLY A 136 11.79 -5.11 8.70
N ALA A 137 10.70 -5.08 7.92
CA ALA A 137 9.39 -4.67 8.44
C ALA A 137 8.89 -5.67 9.49
N GLU A 138 8.96 -6.97 9.18
CA GLU A 138 8.56 -8.07 10.06
C GLU A 138 9.22 -7.99 11.44
N GLY A 139 10.54 -7.77 11.52
CA GLY A 139 11.26 -7.66 12.80
C GLY A 139 10.76 -6.52 13.69
N LYS A 140 10.37 -5.38 13.08
CA LYS A 140 9.76 -4.26 13.80
C LYS A 140 8.37 -4.62 14.34
N ILE A 141 7.56 -5.37 13.58
CA ILE A 141 6.26 -5.84 14.05
C ILE A 141 6.42 -6.82 15.22
N TRP A 142 7.34 -7.78 15.15
CA TRP A 142 7.62 -8.68 16.29
C TRP A 142 8.12 -7.92 17.54
N GLN A 143 8.91 -6.87 17.38
CA GLN A 143 9.29 -5.99 18.51
C GLN A 143 8.08 -5.22 19.05
N ARG A 144 7.19 -4.72 18.18
CA ARG A 144 5.99 -3.98 18.58
C ARG A 144 4.97 -4.85 19.29
N ILE A 145 4.73 -6.08 18.82
CA ILE A 145 3.89 -7.08 19.50
C ILE A 145 4.40 -7.35 20.92
N ARG A 146 5.72 -7.48 21.11
CA ARG A 146 6.31 -7.67 22.45
C ARG A 146 6.11 -6.47 23.38
N GLN A 147 6.16 -5.24 22.85
CA GLN A 147 5.83 -4.03 23.62
C GLN A 147 4.34 -4.00 24.00
N LEU A 148 3.44 -4.24 23.05
CA LEU A 148 2.00 -4.24 23.30
C LEU A 148 1.57 -5.39 24.24
N ARG A 149 2.24 -6.55 24.21
CA ARG A 149 2.06 -7.61 25.23
C ARG A 149 2.31 -7.10 26.65
N ALA A 150 3.37 -6.30 26.85
CA ALA A 150 3.66 -5.74 28.17
C ALA A 150 2.57 -4.75 28.62
N VAL A 151 2.10 -3.89 27.71
CA VAL A 151 0.96 -2.97 27.96
C VAL A 151 -0.31 -3.76 28.29
N LYS A 152 -0.65 -4.78 27.49
CA LYS A 152 -1.82 -5.64 27.68
C LYS A 152 -1.81 -6.35 29.03
N ARG A 153 -0.66 -6.86 29.48
CA ARG A 153 -0.51 -7.47 30.81
C ARG A 153 -0.78 -6.47 31.93
N LEU A 154 -0.20 -5.27 31.86
CA LEU A 154 -0.44 -4.20 32.85
C LEU A 154 -1.92 -3.74 32.85
N ARG A 155 -2.56 -3.65 31.67
CA ARG A 155 -3.98 -3.29 31.56
C ARG A 155 -4.92 -4.36 32.13
N HIS A 156 -4.55 -5.64 32.06
CA HIS A 156 -5.32 -6.75 32.62
C HIS A 156 -5.43 -6.70 34.17
N GLU A 157 -4.51 -5.99 34.83
CA GLU A 157 -4.53 -5.75 36.28
C GLU A 157 -5.23 -4.43 36.65
N SER A 158 -5.76 -3.71 35.65
CA SER A 158 -6.35 -2.36 35.79
C SER A 158 -7.87 -2.33 35.60
N LYS A 159 -8.53 -1.26 36.05
CA LYS A 159 -9.97 -1.02 35.82
C LYS A 159 -10.34 -0.76 34.35
N ASN A 160 -9.37 -0.52 33.46
CA ASN A 160 -9.62 -0.09 32.08
C ASN A 160 -9.92 -1.24 31.09
N GLY A 161 -10.03 -2.48 31.58
CA GLY A 161 -10.37 -3.65 30.78
C GLY A 161 -9.23 -4.16 29.88
N PRO A 162 -9.38 -5.38 29.31
CA PRO A 162 -8.35 -6.02 28.52
C PRO A 162 -8.15 -5.33 27.17
N LEU A 163 -6.89 -5.03 26.84
CA LEU A 163 -6.50 -4.51 25.52
C LEU A 163 -6.57 -5.63 24.47
N GLN A 164 -7.28 -5.37 23.37
CA GLN A 164 -7.27 -6.23 22.18
C GLN A 164 -6.14 -5.81 21.21
N ILE A 165 -5.39 -6.76 20.65
CA ILE A 165 -4.28 -6.53 19.70
C ILE A 165 -4.60 -7.27 18.40
N GLY A 166 -4.68 -6.53 17.30
CA GLY A 166 -4.92 -7.08 15.96
C GLY A 166 -3.78 -6.83 14.98
N ILE A 167 -3.46 -7.83 14.16
CA ILE A 167 -2.47 -7.74 13.07
C ILE A 167 -3.20 -7.86 11.74
N LEU A 168 -3.10 -6.82 10.91
CA LEU A 168 -3.87 -6.67 9.67
C LEU A 168 -2.96 -6.63 8.44
N GLY A 169 -3.48 -7.01 7.27
CA GLY A 169 -2.84 -6.80 5.98
C GLY A 169 -1.93 -7.96 5.53
N CYS A 170 -0.98 -7.68 4.62
CA CYS A 170 -0.29 -8.77 3.90
C CYS A 170 0.55 -9.69 4.80
N MET A 171 1.10 -9.19 5.92
CA MET A 171 1.89 -10.03 6.85
C MET A 171 0.98 -10.98 7.64
N ALA A 172 -0.27 -10.57 7.91
CA ALA A 172 -1.27 -11.38 8.61
C ALA A 172 -1.56 -12.68 7.83
N GLU A 173 -1.82 -12.60 6.52
CA GLU A 173 -2.01 -13.80 5.69
C GLU A 173 -0.71 -14.59 5.49
N ARG A 174 0.45 -13.91 5.33
CA ARG A 174 1.72 -14.63 5.16
C ARG A 174 2.11 -15.45 6.41
N LEU A 175 1.92 -14.90 7.61
CA LEU A 175 2.50 -15.42 8.86
C LEU A 175 1.46 -15.90 9.87
N LYS A 176 0.21 -16.14 9.45
CA LYS A 176 -0.93 -16.55 10.31
C LYS A 176 -0.59 -17.60 11.36
N GLU A 177 0.00 -18.73 10.96
CA GLU A 177 0.43 -19.81 11.87
C GLU A 177 1.39 -19.29 12.95
N LYS A 178 2.47 -18.60 12.54
CA LYS A 178 3.46 -18.02 13.46
C LYS A 178 2.84 -16.96 14.39
N LEU A 179 1.90 -16.15 13.92
CA LEU A 179 1.20 -15.13 14.70
C LEU A 179 0.25 -15.75 15.75
N VAL A 180 -0.53 -16.75 15.37
CA VAL A 180 -1.53 -17.39 16.25
C VAL A 180 -0.88 -18.35 17.24
N GLU A 181 0.06 -19.19 16.80
CA GLU A 181 0.66 -20.23 17.64
C GLU A 181 1.73 -19.68 18.59
N LYS A 182 2.64 -18.83 18.09
CA LYS A 182 3.79 -18.34 18.88
C LYS A 182 3.43 -17.12 19.72
N GLU A 183 2.55 -16.24 19.23
CA GLU A 183 2.23 -14.98 19.89
C GLU A 183 0.80 -14.95 20.48
N LYS A 184 0.61 -15.66 21.60
CA LYS A 184 -0.61 -15.65 22.45
C LYS A 184 -1.05 -14.27 23.00
N ALA A 185 -0.48 -13.16 22.51
CA ALA A 185 -0.91 -11.81 22.80
C ALA A 185 -1.81 -11.22 21.70
N VAL A 186 -1.74 -11.74 20.47
CA VAL A 186 -2.55 -11.30 19.33
C VAL A 186 -3.93 -11.96 19.42
N ASP A 187 -4.98 -11.15 19.40
CA ASP A 187 -6.37 -11.61 19.46
C ASP A 187 -7.01 -11.68 18.08
N ILE A 188 -6.52 -10.88 17.12
CA ILE A 188 -7.10 -10.73 15.78
C ILE A 188 -6.03 -10.82 14.71
N VAL A 189 -6.28 -11.59 13.66
CA VAL A 189 -5.42 -11.68 12.47
C VAL A 189 -6.31 -11.56 11.22
N ALA A 190 -6.21 -10.43 10.50
CA ALA A 190 -7.04 -10.16 9.33
C ALA A 190 -6.24 -9.94 8.04
N GLY A 191 -6.57 -10.66 6.98
CA GLY A 191 -5.93 -10.53 5.67
C GLY A 191 -6.40 -9.28 4.92
N PRO A 192 -5.78 -8.93 3.76
CA PRO A 192 -6.14 -7.73 3.02
C PRO A 192 -7.59 -7.67 2.53
N ASP A 193 -8.22 -8.82 2.32
CA ASP A 193 -9.56 -8.92 1.73
C ASP A 193 -10.67 -9.19 2.76
N SER A 194 -10.36 -9.22 4.05
CA SER A 194 -11.30 -9.57 5.13
C SER A 194 -11.64 -8.43 6.10
N TYR A 195 -11.39 -7.17 5.75
CA TYR A 195 -11.62 -6.03 6.65
C TYR A 195 -13.10 -5.81 7.00
N ARG A 196 -14.05 -6.21 6.16
CA ARG A 196 -15.50 -6.19 6.50
C ARG A 196 -15.81 -7.04 7.73
N ASP A 197 -15.02 -8.06 7.97
CA ASP A 197 -15.18 -9.01 9.08
C ASP A 197 -14.65 -8.44 10.41
N LEU A 198 -13.91 -7.32 10.39
CA LEU A 198 -13.25 -6.77 11.58
C LEU A 198 -14.20 -6.51 12.77
N PRO A 199 -15.40 -5.91 12.60
CA PRO A 199 -16.35 -5.76 13.70
C PRO A 199 -16.71 -7.10 14.37
N ARG A 200 -16.96 -8.15 13.57
CA ARG A 200 -17.25 -9.50 14.10
C ARG A 200 -16.02 -10.13 14.75
N LEU A 201 -14.84 -10.07 14.11
CA LEU A 201 -13.60 -10.60 14.68
C LEU A 201 -13.27 -9.94 16.02
N LEU A 202 -13.51 -8.63 16.15
CA LEU A 202 -13.37 -7.88 17.40
C LEU A 202 -14.37 -8.31 18.47
N ALA A 203 -15.62 -8.59 18.08
CA ALA A 203 -16.65 -9.11 18.98
C ALA A 203 -16.30 -10.53 19.47
N SER A 204 -16.02 -11.48 18.56
CA SER A 204 -15.60 -12.85 18.90
C SER A 204 -14.31 -12.89 19.73
N ALA A 205 -13.38 -11.95 19.50
CA ALA A 205 -12.16 -11.85 20.31
C ALA A 205 -12.41 -11.44 21.77
N ARG A 206 -13.58 -10.89 22.12
CA ARG A 206 -13.95 -10.59 23.52
C ARG A 206 -14.36 -11.84 24.30
N SER A 207 -14.84 -12.89 23.64
CA SER A 207 -15.19 -14.17 24.28
C SER A 207 -14.00 -15.13 24.45
N GLY A 208 -12.77 -14.65 24.21
CA GLY A 208 -11.53 -15.39 24.44
C GLY A 208 -11.09 -16.30 23.29
N GLN A 209 -11.77 -16.27 22.15
CA GLN A 209 -11.31 -16.92 20.91
C GLN A 209 -10.40 -16.00 20.10
N VAL A 210 -9.43 -16.53 19.35
CA VAL A 210 -8.63 -15.72 18.43
C VAL A 210 -9.42 -15.52 17.13
N GLY A 211 -9.74 -14.27 16.79
CA GLY A 211 -10.44 -13.91 15.56
C GLY A 211 -9.51 -13.93 14.36
N VAL A 212 -9.53 -15.00 13.57
CA VAL A 212 -8.73 -15.14 12.35
C VAL A 212 -9.63 -15.16 11.12
N ASN A 213 -9.43 -14.21 10.20
CA ASN A 213 -9.92 -14.33 8.83
C ASN A 213 -8.86 -13.78 7.88
N VAL A 214 -8.33 -14.65 7.02
CA VAL A 214 -7.26 -14.31 6.08
C VAL A 214 -7.53 -14.91 4.69
N GLN A 215 -8.79 -15.31 4.46
CA GLN A 215 -9.22 -15.84 3.18
C GLN A 215 -9.13 -14.77 2.10
N LEU A 216 -8.63 -15.15 0.93
CA LEU A 216 -8.55 -14.28 -0.23
C LEU A 216 -9.82 -14.46 -1.06
N SER A 217 -10.63 -13.41 -1.17
CA SER A 217 -11.86 -13.42 -1.96
C SER A 217 -11.56 -13.27 -3.46
N LEU A 218 -12.50 -13.71 -4.31
CA LEU A 218 -12.42 -13.63 -5.77
C LEU A 218 -13.02 -12.33 -6.35
N ASP A 219 -13.71 -11.55 -5.52
CA ASP A 219 -14.61 -10.47 -5.88
C ASP A 219 -14.36 -9.16 -5.09
N GLU A 220 -13.78 -9.23 -3.89
CA GLU A 220 -13.66 -8.08 -2.99
C GLU A 220 -12.70 -7.02 -3.52
N THR A 221 -13.21 -5.79 -3.54
CA THR A 221 -12.55 -4.57 -4.02
C THR A 221 -12.78 -3.38 -3.10
N TYR A 222 -13.65 -3.50 -2.08
CA TYR A 222 -14.16 -2.43 -1.20
C TYR A 222 -14.89 -1.31 -1.94
N ALA A 223 -15.44 -1.59 -3.13
CA ALA A 223 -16.06 -0.59 -4.01
C ALA A 223 -17.14 0.29 -3.34
N ASN A 224 -17.85 -0.27 -2.36
CA ASN A 224 -18.96 0.34 -1.63
C ASN A 224 -18.55 0.93 -0.26
N VAL A 225 -17.25 1.03 0.05
CA VAL A 225 -16.76 1.64 1.29
C VAL A 225 -16.06 2.95 0.93
N VAL A 226 -16.61 4.08 1.39
CA VAL A 226 -15.99 5.41 1.23
C VAL A 226 -14.90 5.55 2.31
N PRO A 227 -13.60 5.57 1.98
CA PRO A 227 -12.55 5.54 2.99
C PRO A 227 -12.53 6.81 3.85
N VAL A 228 -12.38 6.65 5.17
CA VAL A 228 -12.30 7.80 6.09
C VAL A 228 -10.85 8.21 6.25
N ARG A 229 -10.49 9.36 5.66
CA ARG A 229 -9.12 9.89 5.58
C ARG A 229 -8.45 9.95 6.97
N LEU A 230 -7.21 9.50 7.07
CA LEU A 230 -6.44 9.57 8.32
C LEU A 230 -5.94 10.99 8.63
N LYS A 231 -5.87 11.86 7.61
CA LYS A 231 -5.45 13.26 7.67
C LYS A 231 -6.45 14.13 6.90
N GLU A 232 -7.27 14.86 7.64
CA GLU A 232 -8.35 15.67 7.08
C GLU A 232 -7.80 16.88 6.27
N ASP A 233 -6.72 17.50 6.74
CA ASP A 233 -6.04 18.62 6.09
C ASP A 233 -5.29 18.25 4.78
N SER A 234 -5.15 16.96 4.48
CA SER A 234 -4.40 16.50 3.31
C SER A 234 -5.09 16.93 2.02
N LYS A 235 -4.37 17.67 1.16
CA LYS A 235 -4.84 18.08 -0.18
C LYS A 235 -4.60 17.02 -1.26
N SER A 236 -3.99 15.89 -0.89
CA SER A 236 -3.87 14.70 -1.72
C SER A 236 -4.56 13.48 -1.10
N ALA A 237 -5.10 12.61 -1.95
CA ALA A 237 -5.79 11.38 -1.56
C ALA A 237 -5.33 10.17 -2.39
N PHE A 238 -5.54 8.98 -1.83
CA PHE A 238 -5.35 7.70 -2.52
C PHE A 238 -6.71 7.12 -2.91
N VAL A 239 -6.82 6.59 -4.12
CA VAL A 239 -8.05 5.94 -4.63
C VAL A 239 -7.69 4.54 -5.10
N SER A 240 -8.16 3.51 -4.39
CA SER A 240 -7.91 2.12 -4.79
C SER A 240 -8.79 1.74 -5.98
N ILE A 241 -8.17 1.47 -7.14
CA ILE A 241 -8.85 1.09 -8.39
C ILE A 241 -8.85 -0.41 -8.64
N MET A 242 -7.99 -1.18 -7.97
CA MET A 242 -7.92 -2.64 -8.12
C MET A 242 -7.16 -3.32 -6.98
N ARG A 243 -7.33 -4.64 -6.84
CA ARG A 243 -6.63 -5.50 -5.87
C ARG A 243 -6.06 -6.74 -6.53
N GLY A 244 -5.04 -7.34 -5.92
CA GLY A 244 -4.39 -8.55 -6.41
C GLY A 244 -3.53 -8.32 -7.66
N CYS A 245 -2.84 -9.35 -8.13
CA CYS A 245 -1.90 -9.22 -9.26
C CYS A 245 -1.67 -10.56 -9.97
N ASN A 246 -1.82 -10.59 -11.30
CA ASN A 246 -1.66 -11.81 -12.08
C ASN A 246 -0.24 -12.01 -12.64
N ASN A 247 0.68 -11.05 -12.46
CA ASN A 247 2.02 -11.09 -13.06
C ASN A 247 2.91 -12.27 -12.63
N MET A 248 2.72 -12.81 -11.42
CA MET A 248 3.43 -14.00 -10.94
C MET A 248 4.98 -13.95 -11.07
N CYS A 249 5.57 -12.75 -10.96
CA CYS A 249 7.03 -12.55 -10.95
C CYS A 249 7.69 -13.46 -9.90
N SER A 250 8.84 -14.05 -10.22
CA SER A 250 9.34 -15.19 -9.45
C SER A 250 9.70 -14.89 -7.99
N TYR A 251 10.02 -13.63 -7.69
CA TYR A 251 10.33 -13.09 -6.35
C TYR A 251 9.13 -12.50 -5.59
N CYS A 252 7.96 -12.36 -6.23
CA CYS A 252 6.85 -11.57 -5.71
C CYS A 252 5.87 -12.40 -4.88
N ILE A 253 5.56 -11.95 -3.66
CA ILE A 253 4.63 -12.60 -2.73
C ILE A 253 3.17 -12.08 -2.86
N VAL A 254 2.96 -11.02 -3.64
CA VAL A 254 1.66 -10.33 -3.77
C VAL A 254 0.52 -11.25 -4.22
N PRO A 255 0.68 -12.12 -5.26
CA PRO A 255 -0.40 -13.00 -5.70
C PRO A 255 -0.89 -13.98 -4.61
N PHE A 256 -0.01 -14.30 -3.66
CA PHE A 256 -0.30 -15.20 -2.52
C PHE A 256 -0.78 -14.47 -1.26
N THR A 257 -0.83 -13.13 -1.27
CA THR A 257 -1.23 -12.32 -0.10
C THR A 257 -2.34 -11.30 -0.41
N ARG A 258 -2.66 -11.06 -1.69
CA ARG A 258 -3.84 -10.29 -2.15
C ARG A 258 -4.64 -11.00 -3.27
N GLY A 259 -4.30 -12.24 -3.58
CA GLY A 259 -5.00 -13.06 -4.57
C GLY A 259 -4.85 -12.60 -6.03
N ARG A 260 -5.75 -13.11 -6.86
CA ARG A 260 -5.86 -12.76 -8.29
C ARG A 260 -6.28 -11.31 -8.47
N GLU A 261 -5.93 -10.76 -9.63
CA GLU A 261 -6.26 -9.39 -10.03
C GLU A 261 -7.77 -9.16 -10.17
N ARG A 262 -8.27 -8.07 -9.57
CA ARG A 262 -9.68 -7.67 -9.52
C ARG A 262 -9.79 -6.16 -9.68
N SER A 263 -10.43 -5.69 -10.74
CA SER A 263 -10.67 -4.26 -10.97
C SER A 263 -11.93 -3.80 -10.24
N ARG A 264 -11.90 -2.60 -9.66
CA ARG A 264 -13.08 -1.94 -9.10
C ARG A 264 -13.94 -1.35 -10.24
N PRO A 265 -15.28 -1.44 -10.20
CA PRO A 265 -16.15 -0.87 -11.24
C PRO A 265 -15.95 0.64 -11.41
N LEU A 266 -15.86 1.08 -12.67
CA LEU A 266 -15.53 2.46 -13.06
C LEU A 266 -16.40 3.49 -12.34
N ALA A 267 -17.73 3.29 -12.34
CA ALA A 267 -18.68 4.21 -11.71
C ALA A 267 -18.29 4.55 -10.26
N THR A 268 -17.98 3.53 -9.45
CA THR A 268 -17.61 3.71 -8.03
C THR A 268 -16.29 4.45 -7.84
N ILE A 269 -15.36 4.36 -8.80
CA ILE A 269 -14.12 5.16 -8.79
C ILE A 269 -14.43 6.61 -9.12
N LEU A 270 -15.27 6.87 -10.13
CA LEU A 270 -15.66 8.22 -10.52
C LEU A 270 -16.45 8.92 -9.41
N ASP A 271 -17.32 8.20 -8.71
CA ASP A 271 -18.10 8.74 -7.59
C ASP A 271 -17.20 9.09 -6.38
N GLU A 272 -16.19 8.26 -6.07
CA GLU A 272 -15.21 8.58 -5.03
C GLU A 272 -14.34 9.79 -5.40
N VAL A 273 -13.88 9.89 -6.65
CA VAL A 273 -13.08 11.04 -7.10
C VAL A 273 -13.91 12.33 -7.10
N ARG A 274 -15.20 12.29 -7.49
CA ARG A 274 -16.13 13.43 -7.35
C ARG A 274 -16.24 13.86 -5.89
N ALA A 275 -16.55 12.93 -4.98
CA ALA A 275 -16.68 13.23 -3.56
C ALA A 275 -15.38 13.79 -2.94
N LEU A 276 -14.21 13.38 -3.42
CA LEU A 276 -12.92 13.97 -3.02
C LEU A 276 -12.73 15.38 -3.61
N SER A 277 -13.19 15.62 -4.84
CA SER A 277 -13.19 16.93 -5.50
C SER A 277 -14.04 17.94 -4.72
N ASP A 278 -15.25 17.55 -4.33
CA ASP A 278 -16.19 18.37 -3.55
C ASP A 278 -15.63 18.69 -2.15
N GLN A 279 -14.76 17.82 -1.61
CA GLN A 279 -14.00 18.05 -0.37
C GLN A 279 -12.74 18.93 -0.57
N GLY A 280 -12.49 19.44 -1.77
CA GLY A 280 -11.33 20.30 -2.07
C GLY A 280 -9.99 19.57 -2.15
N ILE A 281 -9.97 18.28 -2.47
CA ILE A 281 -8.74 17.57 -2.86
C ILE A 281 -8.21 18.13 -4.18
N LYS A 282 -6.88 18.29 -4.26
CA LYS A 282 -6.18 18.81 -5.44
C LYS A 282 -5.32 17.77 -6.15
N GLU A 283 -5.08 16.60 -5.54
CA GLU A 283 -4.38 15.51 -6.19
C GLU A 283 -4.93 14.13 -5.77
N VAL A 284 -5.28 13.28 -6.74
CA VAL A 284 -5.59 11.86 -6.50
C VAL A 284 -4.51 10.96 -7.09
N THR A 285 -4.08 9.97 -6.31
CA THR A 285 -3.20 8.90 -6.80
C THR A 285 -3.97 7.59 -6.87
N LEU A 286 -4.17 7.08 -8.09
CA LEU A 286 -4.77 5.78 -8.33
C LEU A 286 -3.84 4.66 -7.84
N LEU A 287 -4.36 3.81 -6.96
CA LEU A 287 -3.64 2.72 -6.31
C LEU A 287 -4.11 1.34 -6.77
N GLY A 288 -3.14 0.43 -6.86
CA GLY A 288 -3.33 -0.98 -7.20
C GLY A 288 -2.02 -1.75 -7.03
N GLN A 289 -1.99 -3.01 -7.45
CA GLN A 289 -0.76 -3.80 -7.52
C GLN A 289 -0.21 -3.92 -8.95
N ASN A 290 -1.05 -3.62 -9.95
CA ASN A 290 -0.67 -3.48 -11.36
C ASN A 290 -1.63 -2.51 -12.07
N VAL A 291 -1.61 -1.22 -11.69
CA VAL A 291 -2.68 -0.24 -12.04
C VAL A 291 -3.05 -0.18 -13.52
N ASN A 292 -2.07 -0.32 -14.42
CA ASN A 292 -2.28 -0.22 -15.86
C ASN A 292 -2.80 -1.51 -16.53
N SER A 293 -2.92 -2.61 -15.79
CA SER A 293 -3.73 -3.76 -16.20
C SER A 293 -5.21 -3.65 -15.83
N TYR A 294 -5.64 -2.52 -15.25
CA TYR A 294 -7.04 -2.25 -14.93
C TYR A 294 -7.96 -2.57 -16.10
N ARG A 295 -8.99 -3.37 -15.82
CA ARG A 295 -10.05 -3.73 -16.76
C ARG A 295 -11.36 -3.97 -16.03
N ASP A 296 -12.34 -3.11 -16.26
CA ASP A 296 -13.69 -3.25 -15.72
C ASP A 296 -14.57 -4.05 -16.68
N THR A 297 -14.96 -5.25 -16.24
CA THR A 297 -15.84 -6.18 -16.96
C THR A 297 -17.28 -6.18 -16.42
N SER A 298 -17.65 -5.24 -15.53
CA SER A 298 -19.00 -5.17 -14.99
C SER A 298 -20.03 -4.87 -16.09
N ALA A 299 -21.26 -5.38 -15.93
CA ALA A 299 -22.31 -5.29 -16.94
C ALA A 299 -22.64 -3.84 -17.37
N LYS A 300 -22.55 -2.88 -16.44
CA LYS A 300 -22.72 -1.44 -16.74
C LYS A 300 -21.62 -0.91 -17.66
N SER A 301 -20.39 -1.40 -17.51
CA SER A 301 -19.24 -1.01 -18.32
C SER A 301 -19.18 -1.76 -19.65
N GLN A 302 -19.74 -2.97 -19.74
CA GLN A 302 -19.93 -3.66 -21.03
C GLN A 302 -20.84 -2.88 -22.00
N ALA A 303 -21.86 -2.19 -21.48
CA ALA A 303 -22.73 -1.32 -22.28
C ALA A 303 -22.05 -0.04 -22.80
N LEU A 304 -20.86 0.30 -22.29
CA LEU A 304 -20.07 1.48 -22.68
C LEU A 304 -18.93 1.12 -23.65
N ILE A 305 -18.78 -0.15 -24.02
CA ILE A 305 -17.77 -0.58 -25.00
C ILE A 305 -18.24 -0.18 -26.40
N ASP A 306 -17.48 0.69 -27.05
CA ASP A 306 -17.55 0.80 -28.51
C ASP A 306 -17.01 -0.51 -29.12
N ARG A 307 -17.82 -1.18 -29.95
CA ARG A 307 -17.53 -2.53 -30.48
C ARG A 307 -16.23 -2.61 -31.31
N SER A 308 -15.68 -1.45 -31.70
CA SER A 308 -14.36 -1.30 -32.30
C SER A 308 -13.19 -1.72 -31.38
N ARG A 309 -13.41 -1.79 -30.04
CA ARG A 309 -12.38 -2.07 -29.02
C ARG A 309 -12.46 -3.49 -28.43
N ASP A 310 -13.29 -4.38 -29.00
CA ASP A 310 -13.43 -5.78 -28.56
C ASP A 310 -12.21 -6.63 -28.96
N GLY A 311 -11.11 -6.45 -28.23
CA GLY A 311 -9.86 -7.18 -28.42
C GLY A 311 -9.20 -7.61 -27.09
N PRO A 312 -8.19 -8.50 -27.17
CA PRO A 312 -7.32 -8.79 -26.03
C PRO A 312 -6.56 -7.52 -25.62
N ALA A 313 -6.07 -7.46 -24.37
CA ALA A 313 -5.24 -6.34 -23.93
C ALA A 313 -3.98 -6.19 -24.82
N VAL A 314 -3.78 -4.99 -25.36
CA VAL A 314 -2.57 -4.68 -26.13
C VAL A 314 -1.40 -4.51 -25.15
N LEU A 315 -0.42 -5.40 -25.27
CA LEU A 315 0.85 -5.29 -24.54
C LEU A 315 1.79 -4.32 -25.26
N SER A 316 2.71 -3.74 -24.50
CA SER A 316 3.88 -3.02 -25.02
C SER A 316 4.66 -3.89 -26.02
N ARG A 317 5.25 -3.28 -27.07
CA ARG A 317 5.96 -4.00 -28.14
C ARG A 317 7.16 -4.78 -27.59
N GLY A 318 7.27 -6.06 -27.96
CA GLY A 318 8.32 -6.96 -27.45
C GLY A 318 8.02 -7.61 -26.09
N PHE A 319 6.90 -7.28 -25.43
CA PHE A 319 6.53 -7.86 -24.14
C PHE A 319 5.59 -9.06 -24.30
N ARG A 320 5.65 -9.98 -23.34
CA ARG A 320 4.83 -11.19 -23.25
C ARG A 320 4.28 -11.35 -21.83
N THR A 321 3.29 -12.22 -21.66
CA THR A 321 2.72 -12.54 -20.34
C THR A 321 2.41 -14.03 -20.24
N ILE A 322 2.44 -14.57 -19.02
CA ILE A 322 2.26 -16.01 -18.76
C ILE A 322 0.82 -16.41 -18.39
N TYR A 323 -0.09 -15.44 -18.34
CA TYR A 323 -1.52 -15.66 -18.03
C TYR A 323 -2.40 -15.22 -19.21
N LYS A 324 -3.57 -15.85 -19.35
CA LYS A 324 -4.54 -15.49 -20.39
C LYS A 324 -5.01 -14.05 -20.17
N LEU A 325 -4.84 -13.20 -21.17
CA LEU A 325 -5.33 -11.83 -21.13
C LEU A 325 -6.87 -11.82 -21.17
N PRO A 326 -7.52 -11.01 -20.31
CA PRO A 326 -8.97 -10.78 -20.39
C PRO A 326 -9.35 -10.03 -21.68
N SER A 327 -10.51 -10.38 -22.23
CA SER A 327 -11.13 -9.78 -23.42
C SER A 327 -12.33 -8.91 -23.04
N GLY A 328 -12.56 -7.81 -23.78
CA GLY A 328 -13.65 -6.86 -23.52
C GLY A 328 -13.51 -6.09 -22.19
N GLY A 329 -14.42 -5.15 -21.93
CA GLY A 329 -14.40 -4.29 -20.74
C GLY A 329 -13.52 -3.03 -20.89
N LEU A 330 -13.81 -2.01 -20.07
CA LEU A 330 -13.12 -0.71 -20.10
C LEU A 330 -11.71 -0.84 -19.52
N ARG A 331 -10.70 -0.29 -20.20
CA ARG A 331 -9.27 -0.43 -19.88
C ARG A 331 -8.75 0.75 -19.05
N PHE A 332 -7.48 0.67 -18.64
CA PHE A 332 -6.82 1.74 -17.90
C PHE A 332 -6.81 3.11 -18.61
N ALA A 333 -6.66 3.14 -19.95
CA ALA A 333 -6.75 4.38 -20.72
C ALA A 333 -8.15 5.02 -20.60
N ASP A 334 -9.21 4.22 -20.69
CA ASP A 334 -10.60 4.66 -20.52
C ASP A 334 -10.85 5.19 -19.09
N LEU A 335 -10.29 4.52 -18.07
CA LEU A 335 -10.35 4.97 -16.68
C LEU A 335 -9.64 6.32 -16.49
N LEU A 336 -8.39 6.44 -16.95
CA LEU A 336 -7.61 7.68 -16.86
C LEU A 336 -8.34 8.85 -17.53
N ASP A 337 -8.86 8.62 -18.74
CA ASP A 337 -9.61 9.62 -19.50
C ASP A 337 -10.85 10.09 -18.74
N LYS A 338 -11.66 9.16 -18.20
CA LYS A 338 -12.88 9.49 -17.44
C LYS A 338 -12.60 10.14 -16.09
N VAL A 339 -11.54 9.75 -15.38
CA VAL A 339 -11.13 10.39 -14.12
C VAL A 339 -10.64 11.83 -14.40
N SER A 340 -9.91 12.06 -15.50
CA SER A 340 -9.42 13.40 -15.89
C SER A 340 -10.50 14.42 -16.23
N GLN A 341 -11.72 13.95 -16.51
CA GLN A 341 -12.88 14.78 -16.84
C GLN A 341 -13.67 15.24 -15.62
N ILE A 342 -13.40 14.73 -14.41
CA ILE A 342 -14.14 15.08 -13.19
C ILE A 342 -13.82 16.51 -12.73
N ASP A 343 -12.54 16.79 -12.52
CA ASP A 343 -12.04 18.14 -12.21
C ASP A 343 -10.72 18.38 -12.95
N ARG A 344 -10.70 19.44 -13.77
CA ARG A 344 -9.55 19.86 -14.56
C ARG A 344 -8.48 20.59 -13.73
N GLU A 345 -8.81 20.97 -12.50
CA GLU A 345 -7.90 21.51 -11.49
C GLU A 345 -7.39 20.46 -10.48
N MET A 346 -7.83 19.20 -10.60
CA MET A 346 -7.33 18.08 -9.80
C MET A 346 -6.25 17.30 -10.55
N ARG A 347 -5.05 17.23 -9.99
CA ARG A 347 -3.96 16.39 -10.50
C ARG A 347 -4.26 14.90 -10.35
N ILE A 348 -3.90 14.12 -11.36
CA ILE A 348 -4.05 12.67 -11.37
C ILE A 348 -2.69 12.02 -11.52
N ARG A 349 -2.40 11.10 -10.60
CA ARG A 349 -1.23 10.21 -10.62
C ARG A 349 -1.69 8.76 -10.54
N PHE A 350 -0.77 7.85 -10.84
CA PHE A 350 -0.92 6.43 -10.59
C PHE A 350 0.43 5.83 -10.19
N THR A 351 0.43 4.67 -9.53
CA THR A 351 1.66 4.01 -9.08
C THR A 351 1.55 2.48 -9.15
N SER A 352 2.69 1.80 -9.06
CA SER A 352 2.80 0.36 -9.31
C SER A 352 2.21 -0.14 -10.65
N PRO A 353 2.49 0.52 -11.80
CA PRO A 353 2.19 -0.06 -13.11
C PRO A 353 3.27 -1.09 -13.52
N HIS A 354 2.96 -1.96 -14.48
CA HIS A 354 3.91 -2.88 -15.09
C HIS A 354 4.34 -2.41 -16.50
N PRO A 355 5.64 -2.46 -16.87
CA PRO A 355 6.11 -1.99 -18.18
C PRO A 355 5.40 -2.59 -19.40
N LYS A 356 4.96 -3.85 -19.29
CA LYS A 356 4.22 -4.55 -20.36
C LYS A 356 2.83 -3.96 -20.69
N ASP A 357 2.23 -3.22 -19.76
CA ASP A 357 0.83 -2.77 -19.83
C ASP A 357 0.79 -1.27 -20.20
N PHE A 358 1.71 -0.80 -21.05
CA PHE A 358 1.80 0.58 -21.56
C PHE A 358 1.63 0.61 -23.11
N PRO A 359 0.42 0.37 -23.62
CA PRO A 359 0.12 0.64 -25.03
C PRO A 359 0.12 2.16 -25.30
N ASP A 360 0.31 2.53 -26.58
CA ASP A 360 0.38 3.93 -27.03
C ASP A 360 -0.82 4.76 -26.53
N GLU A 361 -2.04 4.20 -26.50
CA GLU A 361 -3.26 4.85 -26.00
C GLU A 361 -3.12 5.42 -24.57
N VAL A 362 -2.39 4.74 -23.68
CA VAL A 362 -2.17 5.23 -22.31
C VAL A 362 -1.25 6.45 -22.34
N LEU A 363 -0.25 6.45 -23.22
CA LEU A 363 0.68 7.57 -23.39
C LEU A 363 -0.01 8.76 -24.06
N GLU A 364 -0.92 8.51 -25.00
CA GLU A 364 -1.76 9.53 -25.65
C GLU A 364 -2.72 10.19 -24.66
N VAL A 365 -3.43 9.41 -23.83
CA VAL A 365 -4.28 9.97 -22.76
C VAL A 365 -3.44 10.78 -21.76
N ILE A 366 -2.25 10.31 -21.38
CA ILE A 366 -1.33 11.08 -20.53
C ILE A 366 -0.88 12.37 -21.25
N ARG A 367 -0.59 12.33 -22.56
CA ARG A 367 -0.16 13.51 -23.35
C ARG A 367 -1.26 14.56 -23.39
N ASP A 368 -2.47 14.15 -23.77
CA ASP A 368 -3.58 15.03 -24.14
C ASP A 368 -4.36 15.60 -22.94
N ARG A 369 -4.18 15.02 -21.74
CA ARG A 369 -4.78 15.51 -20.49
C ARG A 369 -3.76 16.30 -19.67
N ASP A 370 -4.01 17.61 -19.55
CA ASP A 370 -3.15 18.57 -18.84
C ASP A 370 -3.06 18.28 -17.33
N ASN A 371 -4.10 17.69 -16.74
CA ASN A 371 -4.16 17.34 -15.31
C ASN A 371 -3.66 15.91 -14.99
N ILE A 372 -3.27 15.11 -16.00
CA ILE A 372 -2.57 13.84 -15.76
C ILE A 372 -1.06 14.11 -15.76
N CYS A 373 -0.44 13.88 -14.60
CA CYS A 373 0.93 14.28 -14.36
C CYS A 373 1.95 13.50 -15.20
N LYS A 374 2.97 14.16 -15.76
CA LYS A 374 4.02 13.56 -16.61
C LYS A 374 5.10 12.85 -15.76
N GLN A 375 4.66 11.90 -14.93
CA GLN A 375 5.52 11.05 -14.11
C GLN A 375 5.13 9.58 -14.26
N ILE A 376 5.97 8.80 -14.94
CA ILE A 376 5.75 7.37 -15.15
C ILE A 376 6.71 6.58 -14.26
N HIS A 377 6.14 5.80 -13.34
CA HIS A 377 6.89 4.74 -12.67
C HIS A 377 6.98 3.54 -13.62
N LEU A 378 8.17 3.02 -13.88
CA LEU A 378 8.42 1.98 -14.88
C LEU A 378 9.38 0.91 -14.33
N PRO A 379 8.93 0.01 -13.43
CA PRO A 379 9.83 -0.88 -12.68
C PRO A 379 10.63 -1.84 -13.57
N ALA A 380 11.91 -1.56 -13.76
CA ALA A 380 12.84 -2.39 -14.54
C ALA A 380 13.16 -3.71 -13.82
N GLN A 381 13.39 -3.64 -12.50
CA GLN A 381 13.86 -4.71 -11.60
C GLN A 381 15.32 -5.11 -11.82
N SER A 382 15.76 -5.29 -13.06
CA SER A 382 17.17 -5.55 -13.45
C SER A 382 17.45 -4.93 -14.83
N GLY A 383 18.72 -4.72 -15.17
CA GLY A 383 19.14 -4.31 -16.51
C GLY A 383 19.65 -5.43 -17.42
N ASN A 384 19.65 -6.69 -16.96
CA ASN A 384 20.13 -7.84 -17.74
C ASN A 384 18.98 -8.78 -18.16
N SER A 385 18.91 -9.10 -19.45
CA SER A 385 17.84 -9.91 -20.05
C SER A 385 17.71 -11.32 -19.47
N ALA A 386 18.82 -11.99 -19.11
CA ALA A 386 18.77 -13.31 -18.50
C ALA A 386 18.24 -13.27 -17.05
N ILE A 387 18.55 -12.21 -16.29
CA ILE A 387 17.99 -11.99 -14.96
C ILE A 387 16.50 -11.62 -15.04
N LEU A 388 16.09 -10.79 -16.00
CA LEU A 388 14.69 -10.46 -16.26
C LEU A 388 13.86 -11.72 -16.59
N GLU A 389 14.41 -12.67 -17.34
CA GLU A 389 13.76 -13.95 -17.63
C GLU A 389 13.63 -14.84 -16.38
N ARG A 390 14.69 -14.99 -15.57
CA ARG A 390 14.63 -15.69 -14.26
C ARG A 390 13.65 -15.02 -13.28
N MET A 391 13.52 -13.70 -13.36
CA MET A 391 12.51 -12.91 -12.62
C MET A 391 11.08 -13.09 -13.16
N ARG A 392 10.90 -13.74 -14.31
CA ARG A 392 9.64 -13.93 -15.05
C ARG A 392 8.98 -12.61 -15.45
N ARG A 393 9.78 -11.65 -15.93
CA ARG A 393 9.30 -10.32 -16.33
C ARG A 393 8.57 -10.30 -17.67
N GLY A 394 8.90 -11.25 -18.57
CA GLY A 394 8.27 -11.37 -19.89
C GLY A 394 8.75 -10.35 -20.91
N TYR A 395 9.96 -9.81 -20.74
CA TYR A 395 10.59 -8.85 -21.65
C TYR A 395 12.11 -8.85 -21.49
N THR A 396 12.83 -8.36 -22.50
CA THR A 396 14.28 -8.18 -22.48
C THR A 396 14.65 -6.72 -22.16
N ARG A 397 15.93 -6.47 -21.86
CA ARG A 397 16.48 -5.12 -21.68
C ARG A 397 16.21 -4.23 -22.89
N GLU A 398 16.33 -4.79 -24.09
CA GLU A 398 16.20 -4.09 -25.37
C GLU A 398 14.75 -3.61 -25.57
N ALA A 399 13.77 -4.49 -25.37
CA ALA A 399 12.35 -4.12 -25.41
C ALA A 399 11.97 -3.09 -24.33
N TYR A 400 12.60 -3.15 -23.15
CA TYR A 400 12.43 -2.13 -22.11
C TYR A 400 13.02 -0.77 -22.54
N LEU A 401 14.17 -0.75 -23.21
CA LEU A 401 14.77 0.47 -23.76
C LEU A 401 13.93 1.06 -24.89
N GLU A 402 13.42 0.24 -25.83
CA GLU A 402 12.49 0.69 -26.88
C GLU A 402 11.25 1.35 -26.27
N LEU A 403 10.67 0.77 -25.22
CA LEU A 403 9.55 1.37 -24.49
C LEU A 403 9.93 2.70 -23.84
N VAL A 404 11.12 2.82 -23.24
CA VAL A 404 11.64 4.09 -22.68
C VAL A 404 11.78 5.16 -23.75
N HIS A 405 12.30 4.81 -24.93
CA HIS A 405 12.39 5.72 -26.08
C HIS A 405 10.99 6.17 -26.53
N ARG A 406 10.08 5.21 -26.78
CA ARG A 406 8.69 5.51 -27.18
C ARG A 406 7.95 6.41 -26.17
N ILE A 407 8.14 6.18 -24.87
CA ILE A 407 7.58 7.02 -23.80
C ILE A 407 8.10 8.45 -23.90
N ARG A 408 9.40 8.65 -24.16
CA ARG A 408 9.99 9.99 -24.33
C ARG A 408 9.58 10.67 -25.62
N ASP A 409 9.42 9.93 -26.71
CA ASP A 409 8.97 10.48 -27.99
C ASP A 409 7.53 11.04 -27.89
N VAL A 410 6.65 10.36 -27.14
CA VAL A 410 5.27 10.80 -26.91
C VAL A 410 5.17 11.85 -25.79
N LEU A 411 6.06 11.78 -24.78
CA LEU A 411 6.06 12.64 -23.60
C LEU A 411 7.49 13.20 -23.32
N PRO A 412 7.95 14.23 -24.05
CA PRO A 412 9.34 14.70 -23.96
C PRO A 412 9.81 15.09 -22.54
N ASN A 413 8.92 15.68 -21.74
CA ASN A 413 9.22 16.16 -20.38
C ASN A 413 8.89 15.14 -19.27
N VAL A 414 8.77 13.86 -19.60
CA VAL A 414 8.38 12.81 -18.65
C VAL A 414 9.48 12.46 -17.65
N ALA A 415 9.12 12.44 -16.37
CA ALA A 415 9.98 11.91 -15.32
C ALA A 415 9.77 10.40 -15.16
N LEU A 416 10.83 9.63 -15.42
CA LEU A 416 10.84 8.18 -15.22
C LEU A 416 11.36 7.83 -13.83
N THR A 417 10.62 6.97 -13.12
CA THR A 417 11.05 6.40 -11.83
C THR A 417 11.04 4.87 -11.90
N SER A 418 11.84 4.16 -11.12
CA SER A 418 11.97 2.70 -11.25
C SER A 418 12.34 1.99 -9.95
N ASP A 419 12.13 0.67 -9.93
CA ASP A 419 12.56 -0.23 -8.86
C ASP A 419 13.69 -1.13 -9.38
N PHE A 420 14.67 -1.44 -8.52
CA PHE A 420 15.76 -2.36 -8.79
C PHE A 420 15.95 -3.35 -7.64
N ILE A 421 16.19 -4.61 -7.99
CA ILE A 421 16.52 -5.70 -7.06
C ILE A 421 17.93 -6.17 -7.39
N CYS A 422 18.88 -5.93 -6.50
CA CYS A 422 20.29 -6.30 -6.68
C CYS A 422 20.62 -7.64 -6.02
N GLY A 423 21.41 -8.46 -6.70
CA GLY A 423 21.83 -9.79 -6.28
C GLY A 423 20.69 -10.80 -6.27
N PHE A 424 19.87 -10.81 -7.33
CA PHE A 424 18.89 -11.89 -7.54
C PHE A 424 19.59 -13.22 -7.84
N CYS A 425 18.87 -14.35 -7.69
CA CYS A 425 19.37 -15.71 -7.93
C CYS A 425 20.12 -15.87 -9.27
N GLY A 426 21.43 -16.11 -9.20
CA GLY A 426 22.37 -16.25 -10.31
C GLY A 426 22.77 -14.94 -10.99
N GLU A 427 22.70 -13.80 -10.31
CA GLU A 427 23.19 -12.52 -10.82
C GLU A 427 24.72 -12.45 -10.80
N THR A 428 25.34 -12.55 -11.97
CA THR A 428 26.79 -12.39 -12.15
C THR A 428 27.21 -10.91 -12.09
N GLU A 429 28.52 -10.64 -12.11
CA GLU A 429 28.99 -9.25 -12.07
C GLU A 429 28.70 -8.51 -13.39
N GLU A 430 28.72 -9.21 -14.52
CA GLU A 430 28.35 -8.68 -15.84
C GLU A 430 26.88 -8.24 -15.85
N ALA A 431 25.97 -9.08 -15.32
CA ALA A 431 24.54 -8.75 -15.21
C ALA A 431 24.26 -7.55 -14.28
N HIS A 432 25.14 -7.32 -13.30
CA HIS A 432 25.11 -6.13 -12.46
C HIS A 432 25.67 -4.89 -13.18
N GLN A 433 26.75 -5.01 -13.95
CA GLN A 433 27.25 -3.92 -14.80
C GLN A 433 26.23 -3.52 -15.89
N ASP A 434 25.48 -4.47 -16.45
CA ASP A 434 24.33 -4.17 -17.30
C ASP A 434 23.30 -3.31 -16.56
N THR A 435 23.00 -3.63 -15.30
CA THR A 435 22.06 -2.85 -14.47
C THR A 435 22.57 -1.43 -14.23
N ILE A 436 23.87 -1.25 -13.95
CA ILE A 436 24.53 0.07 -13.89
C ILE A 436 24.42 0.83 -15.22
N SER A 437 24.66 0.14 -16.33
CA SER A 437 24.55 0.69 -17.69
C SER A 437 23.12 1.17 -17.99
N LEU A 438 22.09 0.38 -17.62
CA LEU A 438 20.68 0.76 -17.81
C LEU A 438 20.33 2.03 -17.02
N VAL A 439 20.79 2.16 -15.78
CA VAL A 439 20.55 3.36 -14.96
C VAL A 439 21.24 4.60 -15.54
N ASN A 440 22.44 4.45 -16.12
CA ASN A 440 23.10 5.54 -16.84
C ASN A 440 22.35 5.96 -18.11
N GLN A 441 21.87 5.01 -18.91
CA GLN A 441 21.20 5.27 -20.19
C GLN A 441 19.78 5.81 -20.02
N VAL A 442 19.00 5.26 -19.08
CA VAL A 442 17.60 5.66 -18.88
C VAL A 442 17.48 6.94 -18.06
N GLN A 443 18.43 7.25 -17.16
CA GLN A 443 18.41 8.47 -16.35
C GLN A 443 17.08 8.66 -15.58
N TYR A 444 16.89 7.87 -14.53
CA TYR A 444 15.69 7.97 -13.67
C TYR A 444 15.77 9.18 -12.74
N SER A 445 14.64 9.86 -12.49
CA SER A 445 14.53 10.93 -11.50
C SER A 445 14.42 10.39 -10.05
N VAL A 446 13.83 9.20 -9.88
CA VAL A 446 13.77 8.47 -8.60
C VAL A 446 13.98 6.98 -8.86
N ALA A 447 14.90 6.34 -8.12
CA ALA A 447 15.07 4.90 -8.12
C ALA A 447 14.95 4.32 -6.70
N TYR A 448 14.16 3.25 -6.55
CA TYR A 448 14.11 2.46 -5.32
C TYR A 448 14.94 1.19 -5.50
N VAL A 449 16.10 1.14 -4.86
CA VAL A 449 17.06 0.04 -5.00
C VAL A 449 17.07 -0.78 -3.71
N PHE A 450 16.85 -2.09 -3.83
CA PHE A 450 16.80 -3.01 -2.69
C PHE A 450 17.69 -4.24 -2.94
N PRO A 451 18.30 -4.82 -1.89
CA PRO A 451 18.91 -6.14 -2.02
C PRO A 451 17.82 -7.19 -2.23
N TYR A 452 18.14 -8.28 -2.94
CA TYR A 452 17.24 -9.41 -3.04
C TYR A 452 17.06 -10.11 -1.68
N SER A 453 15.80 -10.26 -1.29
CA SER A 453 15.37 -10.94 -0.06
C SER A 453 14.41 -12.08 -0.42
N LEU A 454 14.81 -13.31 -0.08
CA LEU A 454 14.04 -14.52 -0.33
C LEU A 454 12.75 -14.53 0.51
N ARG A 455 11.63 -14.92 -0.11
CA ARG A 455 10.33 -15.03 0.58
C ARG A 455 9.71 -16.41 0.39
N GLU A 456 9.32 -17.04 1.50
CA GLU A 456 8.54 -18.29 1.53
C GLU A 456 7.36 -18.25 0.52
N LYS A 457 7.00 -19.41 -0.04
CA LYS A 457 5.93 -19.62 -1.04
C LYS A 457 6.19 -19.03 -2.44
N THR A 458 7.14 -18.11 -2.65
CA THR A 458 7.47 -17.57 -3.99
C THR A 458 8.05 -18.64 -4.92
N HIS A 459 8.07 -18.39 -6.23
CA HIS A 459 8.67 -19.30 -7.20
C HIS A 459 10.18 -19.43 -6.97
N ALA A 460 10.88 -18.31 -6.73
CA ALA A 460 12.31 -18.29 -6.44
C ALA A 460 12.63 -19.21 -5.25
N HIS A 461 11.95 -19.03 -4.11
CA HIS A 461 12.09 -19.91 -2.93
C HIS A 461 11.83 -21.41 -3.21
N ARG A 462 11.05 -21.77 -4.23
CA ARG A 462 10.71 -23.17 -4.54
C ARG A 462 11.59 -23.80 -5.62
N ARG A 463 12.31 -23.00 -6.43
CA ARG A 463 12.89 -23.45 -7.71
C ARG A 463 14.24 -22.81 -8.05
N LEU A 464 14.69 -21.81 -7.31
CA LEU A 464 15.97 -21.12 -7.49
C LEU A 464 16.74 -21.15 -6.16
N GLU A 465 18.06 -21.12 -6.25
CA GLU A 465 18.95 -20.98 -5.11
C GLU A 465 19.30 -19.49 -4.91
N ASP A 466 19.39 -19.04 -3.65
CA ASP A 466 19.83 -17.68 -3.32
C ASP A 466 21.35 -17.69 -3.10
N ASP A 467 22.07 -17.73 -4.22
CA ASP A 467 23.52 -17.96 -4.35
C ASP A 467 24.37 -16.69 -4.21
N VAL A 468 23.76 -15.49 -4.19
CA VAL A 468 24.49 -14.22 -4.07
C VAL A 468 24.67 -13.80 -2.59
N PRO A 469 25.91 -13.64 -2.08
CA PRO A 469 26.16 -13.24 -0.70
C PRO A 469 25.56 -11.87 -0.31
N LEU A 470 25.18 -11.71 0.96
CA LEU A 470 24.50 -10.51 1.46
C LEU A 470 25.37 -9.24 1.41
N ASP A 471 26.68 -9.37 1.58
CA ASP A 471 27.67 -8.30 1.41
C ASP A 471 27.78 -7.88 -0.06
N VAL A 472 27.80 -8.83 -1.01
CA VAL A 472 27.74 -8.55 -2.46
C VAL A 472 26.44 -7.83 -2.83
N LYS A 473 25.29 -8.32 -2.34
CA LYS A 473 23.98 -7.63 -2.49
C LYS A 473 24.05 -6.19 -2.02
N LYS A 474 24.62 -5.93 -0.84
CA LYS A 474 24.76 -4.57 -0.27
C LYS A 474 25.71 -3.68 -1.07
N ARG A 475 26.85 -4.22 -1.54
CA ARG A 475 27.78 -3.51 -2.43
C ARG A 475 27.06 -3.05 -3.71
N ARG A 476 26.39 -3.98 -4.39
CA ARG A 476 25.67 -3.72 -5.64
C ARG A 476 24.56 -2.65 -5.49
N VAL A 477 23.79 -2.72 -4.39
CA VAL A 477 22.82 -1.65 -4.04
C VAL A 477 23.50 -0.29 -3.91
N GLY A 478 24.66 -0.22 -3.25
CA GLY A 478 25.44 1.02 -3.10
C GLY A 478 25.91 1.60 -4.43
N GLU A 479 26.42 0.76 -5.33
CA GLU A 479 26.90 1.15 -6.66
C GLU A 479 25.77 1.66 -7.56
N VAL A 480 24.64 0.94 -7.63
CA VAL A 480 23.45 1.40 -8.39
C VAL A 480 22.92 2.72 -7.82
N LEU A 481 22.86 2.88 -6.50
CA LEU A 481 22.44 4.14 -5.86
C LEU A 481 23.40 5.30 -6.13
N ALA A 482 24.72 5.05 -6.20
CA ALA A 482 25.70 6.09 -6.52
C ALA A 482 25.50 6.60 -7.96
N VAL A 483 25.36 5.68 -8.91
CA VAL A 483 25.10 5.99 -10.33
C VAL A 483 23.78 6.72 -10.51
N PHE A 484 22.71 6.23 -9.89
CA PHE A 484 21.40 6.89 -9.87
C PHE A 484 21.50 8.33 -9.33
N ARG A 485 22.08 8.53 -8.14
CA ARG A 485 22.16 9.86 -7.51
C ARG A 485 22.94 10.87 -8.36
N ARG A 486 23.98 10.43 -9.06
CA ARG A 486 24.73 11.26 -10.01
C ARG A 486 23.82 11.70 -11.17
N ARG A 487 23.15 10.76 -11.86
CA ARG A 487 22.26 11.08 -12.99
C ARG A 487 21.04 11.91 -12.57
N ALA A 488 20.46 11.64 -11.40
CA ALA A 488 19.36 12.45 -10.85
C ALA A 488 19.81 13.90 -10.55
N LYS A 489 21.03 14.11 -10.07
CA LYS A 489 21.60 15.46 -9.88
C LYS A 489 21.79 16.18 -11.22
N GLU A 490 22.40 15.51 -12.21
CA GLU A 490 22.55 16.06 -13.58
C GLU A 490 21.22 16.48 -14.20
N LEU A 491 20.16 15.68 -14.04
CA LEU A 491 18.80 16.00 -14.51
C LEU A 491 18.19 17.20 -13.77
N PHE A 492 18.39 17.31 -12.46
CA PHE A 492 17.81 18.40 -11.67
C PHE A 492 18.61 19.70 -11.79
N ASP A 493 19.91 19.63 -12.14
CA ASP A 493 20.71 20.81 -12.51
C ASP A 493 20.18 21.47 -13.79
N GLN A 494 19.73 20.69 -14.77
CA GLN A 494 19.07 21.20 -15.98
C GLN A 494 17.74 21.93 -15.70
N GLN A 495 17.17 21.75 -14.50
CA GLN A 495 15.94 22.41 -14.07
C GLN A 495 16.19 23.71 -13.27
N VAL A 496 17.44 24.05 -12.95
CA VAL A 496 17.77 25.33 -12.30
C VAL A 496 17.42 26.49 -13.25
N SER A 497 16.89 27.58 -12.69
CA SER A 497 16.27 28.70 -13.40
C SER A 497 14.97 28.40 -14.17
N SER A 498 14.47 27.17 -14.17
CA SER A 498 13.13 26.87 -14.73
C SER A 498 12.02 27.41 -13.83
N HIS A 499 10.85 27.67 -14.42
CA HIS A 499 9.61 28.00 -13.72
C HIS A 499 8.75 26.74 -13.67
N GLN A 500 8.32 26.31 -12.49
CA GLN A 500 7.58 25.05 -12.33
C GLN A 500 6.30 25.25 -11.51
N LEU A 501 5.21 24.62 -11.97
CA LEU A 501 3.95 24.55 -11.24
C LEU A 501 4.02 23.56 -10.08
N VAL A 502 3.88 24.07 -8.86
CA VAL A 502 3.95 23.31 -7.62
C VAL A 502 2.60 23.33 -6.90
N LEU A 503 2.10 22.17 -6.51
CA LEU A 503 0.97 22.04 -5.58
C LEU A 503 1.53 22.07 -4.16
N VAL A 504 1.10 23.03 -3.35
CA VAL A 504 1.56 23.21 -1.97
C VAL A 504 0.94 22.14 -1.06
N GLU A 505 1.77 21.37 -0.35
CA GLU A 505 1.30 20.28 0.54
C GLU A 505 1.32 20.66 2.03
N GLY A 506 2.22 21.53 2.46
CA GLY A 506 2.33 21.92 3.87
C GLY A 506 3.71 22.41 4.28
N ILE A 507 3.93 22.46 5.59
CA ILE A 507 5.17 22.93 6.22
C ILE A 507 6.29 21.89 6.06
N SER A 508 7.49 22.34 5.75
CA SER A 508 8.68 21.51 5.60
C SER A 508 9.06 20.83 6.93
N ARG A 509 9.31 19.52 6.90
CA ARG A 509 9.71 18.75 8.09
C ARG A 509 11.07 19.16 8.68
N ARG A 510 11.83 20.03 8.00
CA ARG A 510 13.16 20.50 8.44
C ARG A 510 13.15 21.96 8.92
N SER A 511 12.12 22.73 8.61
CA SER A 511 12.06 24.17 8.86
C SER A 511 10.60 24.61 8.91
N PRO A 512 10.11 25.25 9.98
CA PRO A 512 8.76 25.78 10.05
C PRO A 512 8.54 26.99 9.13
N GLU A 513 9.63 27.66 8.75
CA GLU A 513 9.64 28.84 7.86
C GLU A 513 9.59 28.46 6.38
N ASP A 514 9.81 27.18 6.03
CA ASP A 514 9.70 26.68 4.67
C ASP A 514 8.38 25.92 4.46
N LEU A 515 7.76 26.14 3.32
CA LEU A 515 6.74 25.25 2.79
C LEU A 515 7.38 24.20 1.86
N PHE A 516 6.64 23.13 1.59
CA PHE A 516 6.97 22.21 0.50
C PHE A 516 5.73 21.85 -0.31
N GLY A 517 5.99 21.45 -1.54
CA GLY A 517 5.00 20.93 -2.45
C GLY A 517 5.62 19.97 -3.44
N ARG A 518 4.85 19.58 -4.46
CA ARG A 518 5.33 18.75 -5.57
C ARG A 518 5.03 19.37 -6.92
N ASN A 519 5.96 19.23 -7.84
CA ASN A 519 5.77 19.60 -9.24
C ASN A 519 5.00 18.51 -10.01
N ASP A 520 4.78 18.74 -11.30
CA ASP A 520 4.15 17.77 -12.19
C ASP A 520 4.89 16.42 -12.22
N ASN A 521 6.22 16.44 -12.26
CA ASN A 521 7.08 15.26 -12.23
C ASN A 521 7.16 14.52 -10.86
N ASN A 522 6.32 14.85 -9.87
CA ASN A 522 6.34 14.30 -8.50
C ASN A 522 7.64 14.60 -7.71
N ILE A 523 8.46 15.54 -8.19
CA ILE A 523 9.67 16.00 -7.52
C ILE A 523 9.24 16.98 -6.43
N LYS A 524 9.83 16.83 -5.24
CA LYS A 524 9.59 17.76 -4.12
C LYS A 524 10.30 19.08 -4.36
N VAL A 525 9.56 20.17 -4.22
CA VAL A 525 10.08 21.54 -4.22
C VAL A 525 9.91 22.13 -2.83
N ILE A 526 10.96 22.76 -2.30
CA ILE A 526 10.97 23.46 -1.00
C ILE A 526 11.16 24.96 -1.27
N PHE A 527 10.39 25.80 -0.58
CA PHE A 527 10.36 27.24 -0.82
C PHE A 527 9.94 27.98 0.46
N PRO A 528 10.38 29.24 0.66
CA PRO A 528 10.05 30.00 1.86
C PRO A 528 8.55 30.25 1.98
N LYS A 529 8.04 30.24 3.22
CA LYS A 529 6.67 30.64 3.55
C LYS A 529 6.55 32.17 3.45
N MET A 530 6.01 32.65 2.33
CA MET A 530 5.89 34.08 2.06
C MET A 530 4.57 34.42 1.37
N HIS A 531 4.32 35.72 1.15
CA HIS A 531 3.24 36.16 0.28
C HIS A 531 3.73 36.22 -1.17
N ALA A 532 3.00 35.58 -2.09
CA ALA A 532 3.22 35.65 -3.53
C ALA A 532 2.13 36.51 -4.20
N LEU A 533 2.33 36.93 -5.46
CA LEU A 533 1.26 37.61 -6.20
C LEU A 533 0.06 36.66 -6.35
N GLU A 534 -1.15 37.17 -6.16
CA GLU A 534 -2.39 36.37 -6.24
C GLU A 534 -2.58 35.73 -7.63
N HIS A 535 -2.13 36.42 -8.67
CA HIS A 535 -1.99 35.91 -10.04
C HIS A 535 -0.90 36.71 -10.75
N ARG A 536 -0.43 36.22 -11.91
CA ARG A 536 0.74 36.75 -12.63
C ARG A 536 0.71 38.26 -12.93
N ALA A 537 -0.47 38.83 -13.15
CA ALA A 537 -0.68 40.25 -13.43
C ALA A 537 -1.14 41.08 -12.22
N SER A 538 -1.29 40.47 -11.04
CA SER A 538 -1.79 41.14 -9.84
C SER A 538 -0.74 42.05 -9.20
N SER A 539 -1.18 43.16 -8.62
CA SER A 539 -0.41 43.93 -7.62
C SER A 539 -0.66 43.42 -6.19
N VAL A 540 -1.70 42.62 -5.98
CA VAL A 540 -2.10 42.07 -4.67
C VAL A 540 -1.28 40.83 -4.35
N LYS A 541 -0.81 40.73 -3.10
CA LYS A 541 -0.07 39.58 -2.58
C LYS A 541 -0.90 38.82 -1.56
N LYS A 542 -1.05 37.50 -1.74
CA LYS A 542 -1.71 36.57 -0.81
C LYS A 542 -0.64 35.68 -0.14
N LEU A 543 -0.85 35.32 1.12
CA LEU A 543 -0.07 34.27 1.78
C LEU A 543 -0.29 32.93 1.07
N ILE A 544 0.79 32.17 0.85
CA ILE A 544 0.73 30.83 0.24
C ILE A 544 0.23 29.81 1.25
N GLU A 545 -0.77 29.02 0.88
CA GLU A 545 -1.44 28.04 1.75
C GLU A 545 -1.45 26.62 1.14
N PRO A 546 -1.56 25.55 1.95
CA PRO A 546 -1.69 24.19 1.46
C PRO A 546 -2.92 24.01 0.56
N GLY A 547 -2.70 23.56 -0.67
CA GLY A 547 -3.73 23.43 -1.71
C GLY A 547 -3.70 24.52 -2.78
N ASP A 548 -2.94 25.62 -2.57
CA ASP A 548 -2.65 26.56 -3.64
C ASP A 548 -1.76 25.88 -4.71
N TYR A 549 -1.98 26.23 -5.98
CA TYR A 549 -1.00 26.00 -7.05
C TYR A 549 -0.16 27.26 -7.21
N ILE A 550 1.16 27.13 -7.20
CA ILE A 550 2.10 28.24 -7.34
C ILE A 550 3.12 27.99 -8.44
N VAL A 551 3.58 29.05 -9.09
CA VAL A 551 4.76 28.99 -9.95
C VAL A 551 6.00 29.32 -9.10
N VAL A 552 6.93 28.37 -9.02
CA VAL A 552 8.22 28.52 -8.32
C VAL A 552 9.33 28.64 -9.36
N LYS A 553 10.19 29.65 -9.22
CA LYS A 553 11.46 29.70 -9.96
C LYS A 553 12.48 28.86 -9.20
N ILE A 554 13.00 27.80 -9.83
CA ILE A 554 13.99 26.91 -9.23
C ILE A 554 15.35 27.61 -9.19
N GLU A 555 16.04 27.57 -8.05
CA GLU A 555 17.34 28.21 -7.84
C GLU A 555 18.44 27.22 -7.44
N GLU A 556 18.09 26.19 -6.67
CA GLU A 556 19.03 25.14 -6.25
C GLU A 556 18.41 23.76 -6.43
N CYS A 557 19.27 22.74 -6.55
CA CYS A 557 18.85 21.35 -6.47
C CYS A 557 19.82 20.47 -5.65
N SER A 558 19.29 19.34 -5.21
CA SER A 558 20.03 18.16 -4.74
C SER A 558 19.68 16.98 -5.65
N SER A 559 20.16 15.77 -5.37
CA SER A 559 19.70 14.55 -6.09
C SER A 559 18.32 14.02 -5.66
N GLN A 560 17.54 14.81 -4.90
CA GLN A 560 16.25 14.36 -4.32
C GLN A 560 15.17 15.44 -4.24
N VAL A 561 15.56 16.71 -4.08
CA VAL A 561 14.65 17.85 -3.95
C VAL A 561 15.18 19.05 -4.72
N LEU A 562 14.26 19.87 -5.22
CA LEU A 562 14.52 21.22 -5.73
C LEU A 562 14.26 22.25 -4.63
N LYS A 563 14.87 23.42 -4.76
CA LYS A 563 14.50 24.62 -4.01
C LYS A 563 14.30 25.81 -4.94
N GLY A 564 13.49 26.77 -4.52
CA GLY A 564 13.28 27.98 -5.29
C GLY A 564 12.42 29.02 -4.59
N ILE A 565 12.15 30.12 -5.30
CA ILE A 565 11.35 31.24 -4.81
C ILE A 565 9.96 31.22 -5.46
N PRO A 566 8.86 31.31 -4.69
CA PRO A 566 7.51 31.48 -5.23
C PRO A 566 7.37 32.82 -5.96
N LEU A 567 6.78 32.80 -7.16
CA LEU A 567 6.51 34.01 -7.93
C LEU A 567 5.06 34.48 -7.76
N TYR A 568 4.12 33.60 -8.10
CA TYR A 568 2.69 33.88 -8.10
C TYR A 568 1.85 32.60 -7.91
N ILE A 569 0.64 32.77 -7.39
CA ILE A 569 -0.41 31.76 -7.32
C ILE A 569 -1.10 31.68 -8.70
N THR A 570 -1.62 30.51 -9.06
CA THR A 570 -2.25 30.24 -10.35
C THR A 570 -3.28 29.10 -10.21
N SER A 571 -3.99 28.78 -11.29
CA SER A 571 -4.66 27.49 -11.47
C SER A 571 -3.80 26.57 -12.35
N LEU A 572 -4.11 25.27 -12.38
CA LEU A 572 -3.49 24.30 -13.29
C LEU A 572 -3.83 24.62 -14.75
N GLN A 573 -5.12 24.84 -15.06
CA GLN A 573 -5.55 25.18 -16.42
C GLN A 573 -4.94 26.50 -16.92
N GLN A 574 -4.88 27.53 -16.06
CA GLN A 574 -4.27 28.82 -16.42
C GLN A 574 -2.77 28.67 -16.71
N HIS A 575 -2.03 27.92 -15.87
CA HIS A 575 -0.61 27.69 -16.09
C HIS A 575 -0.35 26.96 -17.42
N THR A 576 -1.13 25.94 -17.74
CA THR A 576 -0.97 25.21 -19.00
C THR A 576 -1.38 26.03 -20.22
N ALA A 577 -2.32 26.98 -20.10
CA ALA A 577 -2.60 27.95 -21.16
C ALA A 577 -1.39 28.88 -21.40
N ASP A 578 -0.85 29.48 -20.33
CA ASP A 578 0.37 30.30 -20.35
C ASP A 578 1.56 29.58 -21.01
N GLU A 579 1.76 28.28 -20.73
CA GLU A 579 2.84 27.48 -21.34
C GLU A 579 2.61 27.22 -22.85
N LYS A 580 1.37 26.89 -23.24
CA LYS A 580 1.01 26.63 -24.64
C LYS A 580 1.17 27.89 -25.51
N GLU A 581 0.85 29.07 -24.96
CA GLU A 581 1.09 30.35 -25.62
C GLU A 581 2.60 30.64 -25.79
N ARG A 582 3.40 30.47 -24.73
CA ARG A 582 4.87 30.63 -24.82
C ARG A 582 5.52 29.69 -25.84
N SER A 583 5.05 28.45 -25.90
CA SER A 583 5.57 27.45 -26.84
C SER A 583 5.28 27.82 -28.29
N ARG A 584 4.09 28.37 -28.57
CA ARG A 584 3.73 28.91 -29.90
C ARG A 584 4.58 30.15 -30.25
N ALA A 585 4.74 31.07 -29.31
CA ALA A 585 5.53 32.30 -29.49
C ALA A 585 7.05 32.08 -29.59
N ALA A 586 7.53 30.86 -29.33
CA ALA A 586 8.94 30.45 -29.52
C ALA A 586 9.16 29.62 -30.80
N GLN A 587 8.08 29.30 -31.54
CA GLN A 587 8.12 28.50 -32.78
C GLN A 587 7.78 29.31 -34.04
N GLY A 588 7.19 30.51 -33.88
CA GLY A 588 7.02 31.52 -34.93
C GLY A 588 7.97 32.68 -34.73
#